data_AF-A0A1Y1L230-F1
#
_entry.id   AF-A0A1Y1L230-F1
#
_cell.length_a   1.000
_cell.length_b   1.000
_cell.length_c   1.000
_cell.angle_alpha   90.00
_cell.angle_beta   90.00
_cell.angle_gamma   90.00
#
_symmetry.space_group_name_H-M   'P 1'
#
loop_
_entity.id
_entity.type
_entity.pdbx_description
1 polymer ?
#
loop_
_entity_poly.entity_id
_entity_poly.type
_entity_poly.pdbx_seq_one_letter_code
_entity_poly.pdbx_strand_id
1 'polypeptide(L)'
;CFILYIPTAIPGSALLQKYGLRVGTLTATGLSCAAAWIKVFSVHKDRFWVVLLGQTVLAFSFLCILQSPPVVAAVWFGAEEISTACSIGVFGSLIGVAVGYILPSVMVVKDNDEDAIAKNLFILSLTVAALNTAIFIIELIFFGDKPPSPPSGSQSRRIEIPLEWKTLAASYMNLLKNSTYLGLMTLFAIDYGVQNSYFVCLNQMLLLYYPDASVESGRVGALIIVSGIISIAANGVLLDKFHQFKSHFLVLQVLGAVAM
;
A
#
# COMPACT_ATOMS: atom_id res chain seq x y z
N CYS A 1 -1.23 13.18 -1.89
CA CYS A 1 -2.57 12.84 -2.46
C CYS A 1 -3.51 12.14 -1.46
N PHE A 2 -3.36 12.32 -0.15
CA PHE A 2 -4.24 11.68 0.85
C PHE A 2 -5.67 12.22 0.87
N ILE A 3 -5.89 13.46 0.39
CA ILE A 3 -7.22 14.09 0.29
C ILE A 3 -8.16 13.30 -0.62
N LEU A 4 -7.62 12.61 -1.64
CA LEU A 4 -8.41 11.79 -2.55
C LEU A 4 -8.80 10.43 -1.96
N TYR A 5 -8.09 9.96 -0.92
CA TYR A 5 -8.30 8.63 -0.35
C TYR A 5 -9.73 8.44 0.18
N ILE A 6 -10.24 9.38 0.98
CA ILE A 6 -11.58 9.29 1.58
C ILE A 6 -12.69 9.23 0.51
N PRO A 7 -12.75 10.15 -0.49
CA PRO A 7 -13.78 10.09 -1.50
C PRO A 7 -13.63 8.93 -2.49
N THR A 8 -12.42 8.40 -2.72
CA THR A 8 -12.21 7.28 -3.66
C THR A 8 -12.07 5.88 -3.06
N ALA A 9 -11.94 5.75 -1.74
CA ALA A 9 -11.96 4.43 -1.09
C ALA A 9 -13.29 3.70 -1.27
N ILE A 10 -14.41 4.42 -1.21
CA ILE A 10 -15.76 3.82 -1.34
C ILE A 10 -16.07 3.42 -2.80
N PRO A 11 -15.78 4.25 -3.82
CA PRO A 11 -15.83 3.83 -5.22
C PRO A 11 -14.85 2.70 -5.56
N GLY A 12 -13.63 2.73 -5.02
CA GLY A 12 -12.61 1.71 -5.28
C GLY A 12 -12.99 0.33 -4.76
N SER A 13 -13.59 0.27 -3.56
CA SER A 13 -14.13 -0.99 -3.02
C SER A 13 -15.33 -1.49 -3.84
N ALA A 14 -16.19 -0.59 -4.31
CA ALA A 14 -17.30 -0.93 -5.20
C ALA A 14 -16.81 -1.43 -6.58
N LEU A 15 -15.72 -0.87 -7.12
CA LEU A 15 -15.14 -1.29 -8.39
C LEU A 15 -14.62 -2.73 -8.31
N LEU A 16 -13.83 -3.04 -7.28
CA LEU A 16 -13.29 -4.38 -7.02
C LEU A 16 -14.39 -5.43 -6.80
N GLN A 17 -15.47 -5.05 -6.11
CA GLN A 17 -16.58 -5.97 -5.83
C GLN A 17 -17.50 -6.19 -7.03
N LYS A 18 -17.68 -5.19 -7.91
CA LYS A 18 -18.61 -5.26 -9.05
C LYS A 18 -17.99 -5.86 -10.32
N TYR A 19 -16.72 -5.54 -10.60
CA TYR A 19 -16.06 -5.93 -11.85
C TYR A 19 -15.25 -7.23 -11.74
N GLY A 20 -15.13 -7.80 -10.53
CA GLY A 20 -14.42 -9.06 -10.32
C GLY A 20 -12.93 -8.90 -10.06
N LEU A 21 -12.30 -9.98 -9.60
CA LEU A 21 -10.94 -9.96 -9.07
C LEU A 21 -9.89 -9.59 -10.12
N ARG A 22 -9.94 -10.17 -11.33
CA ARG A 22 -8.95 -9.88 -12.37
C ARG A 22 -9.10 -8.47 -12.93
N VAL A 23 -10.33 -8.02 -13.15
CA VAL A 23 -10.55 -6.66 -13.66
C VAL A 23 -10.09 -5.63 -12.62
N GLY A 24 -10.37 -5.86 -11.33
CA GLY A 24 -9.91 -4.98 -10.25
C GLY A 24 -8.39 -4.93 -10.13
N THR A 25 -7.71 -6.08 -10.21
CA THR A 25 -6.25 -6.18 -10.08
C THR A 25 -5.52 -5.64 -11.33
N LEU A 26 -5.96 -6.02 -12.53
CA LEU A 26 -5.43 -5.48 -13.79
C LEU A 26 -5.63 -3.97 -13.95
N THR A 27 -6.79 -3.45 -13.54
CA THR A 27 -6.99 -1.99 -13.55
C THR A 27 -6.04 -1.31 -12.56
N ALA A 28 -5.84 -1.89 -11.38
CA ALA A 28 -4.91 -1.35 -10.40
C ALA A 28 -3.46 -1.30 -10.93
N THR A 29 -2.95 -2.40 -11.48
CA THR A 29 -1.57 -2.46 -11.99
C THR A 29 -1.41 -1.70 -13.31
N GLY A 30 -2.43 -1.67 -14.16
CA GLY A 30 -2.48 -0.82 -15.35
C GLY A 30 -2.41 0.67 -14.99
N LEU A 31 -3.16 1.13 -13.99
CA LEU A 31 -3.07 2.52 -13.49
C LEU A 31 -1.70 2.81 -12.86
N SER A 32 -1.11 1.85 -12.13
CA SER A 32 0.25 1.99 -11.57
C SER A 32 1.29 2.17 -12.68
N CYS A 33 1.19 1.34 -13.72
CA CYS A 33 2.05 1.40 -14.89
C CYS A 33 1.90 2.75 -15.61
N ALA A 34 0.67 3.19 -15.88
CA ALA A 34 0.41 4.50 -16.48
C ALA A 34 1.00 5.65 -15.63
N ALA A 35 0.81 5.61 -14.30
CA ALA A 35 1.38 6.59 -13.39
C ALA A 35 2.91 6.63 -13.43
N ALA A 36 3.57 5.46 -13.50
CA ALA A 36 5.02 5.38 -13.60
C ALA A 36 5.53 5.98 -14.92
N TRP A 37 4.88 5.69 -16.05
CA TRP A 37 5.22 6.29 -17.34
C TRP A 37 5.00 7.80 -17.38
N ILE A 38 3.92 8.31 -16.76
CA ILE A 38 3.69 9.75 -16.61
C ILE A 38 4.85 10.41 -15.86
N LYS A 39 5.38 9.76 -14.82
CA LYS A 39 6.54 10.26 -14.06
C LYS A 39 7.85 10.25 -14.86
N VAL A 40 7.99 9.43 -15.89
CA VAL A 40 9.19 9.47 -16.77
C VAL A 40 9.26 10.81 -17.52
N PHE A 41 8.12 11.42 -17.86
CA PHE A 41 8.07 12.69 -18.59
C PHE A 41 8.24 13.94 -17.70
N SER A 42 8.35 13.77 -16.37
CA SER A 42 8.37 14.86 -15.40
C SER A 42 9.77 15.34 -15.00
N VAL A 43 10.81 14.98 -15.74
CA VAL A 43 12.22 15.21 -15.34
C VAL A 43 12.65 16.68 -15.40
N HIS A 44 11.96 17.53 -16.17
CA HIS A 44 12.24 18.97 -16.16
C HIS A 44 11.59 19.67 -14.96
N LYS A 45 12.33 20.57 -14.30
CA LYS A 45 11.88 21.35 -13.12
C LYS A 45 10.53 22.06 -13.33
N ASP A 46 10.24 22.53 -14.55
CA ASP A 46 8.98 23.23 -14.88
C ASP A 46 7.76 22.29 -15.02
N ARG A 47 7.96 20.98 -14.93
CA ARG A 47 6.91 19.96 -15.11
C ARG A 47 6.46 19.32 -13.82
N PHE A 48 6.55 20.03 -12.69
CA PHE A 48 6.04 19.56 -11.40
C PHE A 48 4.56 19.11 -11.47
N TRP A 49 3.74 19.78 -12.28
CA TRP A 49 2.35 19.37 -12.54
C TRP A 49 2.21 17.95 -13.11
N VAL A 50 3.18 17.49 -13.90
CA VAL A 50 3.21 16.13 -14.45
C VAL A 50 3.50 15.11 -13.34
N VAL A 51 4.41 15.45 -12.40
CA VAL A 51 4.62 14.64 -11.19
C VAL A 51 3.32 14.51 -10.40
N LEU A 52 2.64 15.64 -10.17
CA LEU A 52 1.40 15.68 -9.39
C LEU A 52 0.29 14.85 -10.05
N LEU A 53 0.18 14.92 -11.37
CA LEU A 53 -0.74 14.11 -12.16
C LEU A 53 -0.41 12.62 -12.01
N GLY A 54 0.86 12.23 -12.18
CA GLY A 54 1.30 10.85 -11.97
C GLY A 54 1.03 10.34 -10.56
N GLN A 55 1.26 11.16 -9.52
CA GLN A 55 0.95 10.80 -8.13
C GLN A 55 -0.56 10.66 -7.88
N THR A 56 -1.38 11.44 -8.58
CA THR A 56 -2.83 11.35 -8.48
C THR A 56 -3.35 10.05 -9.09
N VAL A 57 -2.86 9.69 -10.28
CA VAL A 57 -3.18 8.39 -10.90
C VAL A 57 -2.70 7.22 -10.03
N LEU A 58 -1.49 7.32 -9.48
CA LEU A 58 -0.95 6.30 -8.60
C LEU A 58 -1.77 6.15 -7.31
N ALA A 59 -2.31 7.24 -6.76
CA ALA A 59 -3.14 7.18 -5.56
C ALA A 59 -4.42 6.36 -5.80
N PHE A 60 -5.05 6.48 -6.96
CA PHE A 60 -6.20 5.64 -7.32
C PHE A 60 -5.82 4.17 -7.51
N SER A 61 -4.67 3.89 -8.11
CA SER A 61 -4.13 2.53 -8.22
C SER A 61 -3.89 1.92 -6.83
N PHE A 62 -3.23 2.67 -5.94
CA PHE A 62 -2.86 2.20 -4.61
C PHE A 62 -4.07 1.77 -3.77
N LEU A 63 -5.21 2.47 -3.90
CA LEU A 63 -6.46 2.08 -3.25
C LEU A 63 -6.91 0.67 -3.63
N CYS A 64 -6.76 0.30 -4.90
CA CYS A 64 -7.17 -1.01 -5.39
C CYS A 64 -6.16 -2.09 -4.99
N ILE A 65 -4.86 -1.77 -5.03
CA ILE A 65 -3.78 -2.69 -4.60
C ILE A 65 -3.93 -3.03 -3.11
N LEU A 66 -4.23 -2.04 -2.26
CA LEU A 66 -4.33 -2.23 -0.81
C LEU A 66 -5.40 -3.27 -0.42
N GLN A 67 -6.51 -3.30 -1.15
CA GLN A 67 -7.63 -4.21 -0.88
C GLN A 67 -7.48 -5.57 -1.55
N SER A 68 -6.45 -5.76 -2.38
CA SER A 68 -6.29 -6.98 -3.17
C SER A 68 -5.94 -8.22 -2.33
N PRO A 69 -4.99 -8.21 -1.37
CA PRO A 69 -4.62 -9.40 -0.60
C PRO A 69 -5.80 -10.13 0.07
N PRO A 70 -6.70 -9.47 0.84
CA PRO A 70 -7.81 -10.16 1.47
C PRO A 70 -8.84 -10.67 0.46
N VAL A 71 -9.04 -9.98 -0.66
CA VAL A 71 -9.98 -10.41 -1.70
C VAL A 71 -9.44 -11.61 -2.47
N VAL A 72 -8.15 -11.58 -2.87
CA VAL A 72 -7.48 -12.72 -3.51
C VAL A 72 -7.51 -13.94 -2.58
N ALA A 73 -7.14 -13.75 -1.31
CA ALA A 73 -7.16 -14.81 -0.30
C ALA A 73 -8.57 -15.44 -0.16
N ALA A 74 -9.61 -14.61 -0.07
CA ALA A 74 -10.99 -15.08 0.07
C ALA A 74 -11.58 -15.73 -1.20
N VAL A 75 -11.04 -15.43 -2.38
CA VAL A 75 -11.51 -16.00 -3.65
C VAL A 75 -10.81 -17.33 -3.97
N TRP A 76 -9.49 -17.41 -3.72
CA TRP A 76 -8.65 -18.52 -4.14
C TRP A 76 -8.39 -19.57 -3.06
N PHE A 77 -8.50 -19.22 -1.76
CA PHE A 77 -8.11 -20.11 -0.66
C PHE A 77 -9.30 -20.47 0.23
N GLY A 78 -9.19 -21.62 0.91
CA GLY A 78 -10.19 -22.08 1.88
C GLY A 78 -10.18 -21.25 3.17
N ALA A 79 -11.28 -21.29 3.94
CA ALA A 79 -11.49 -20.43 5.10
C ALA A 79 -10.35 -20.46 6.15
N GLU A 80 -9.71 -21.62 6.33
CA GLU A 80 -8.58 -21.78 7.26
C GLU A 80 -7.28 -21.15 6.75
N GLU A 81 -7.09 -21.03 5.44
CA GLU A 81 -5.86 -20.55 4.80
C GLU A 81 -5.93 -19.06 4.41
N ILE A 82 -7.10 -18.42 4.50
CA ILE A 82 -7.29 -17.00 4.13
C ILE A 82 -6.33 -16.08 4.91
N SER A 83 -6.16 -16.32 6.21
CA SER A 83 -5.28 -15.48 7.05
C SER A 83 -3.82 -15.57 6.60
N THR A 84 -3.35 -16.79 6.31
CA THR A 84 -1.99 -17.05 5.85
C THR A 84 -1.75 -16.47 4.46
N ALA A 85 -2.67 -16.69 3.52
CA ALA A 85 -2.59 -16.16 2.17
C ALA A 85 -2.59 -14.62 2.16
N CYS A 86 -3.46 -13.99 2.97
CA CYS A 86 -3.49 -12.53 3.14
C CYS A 86 -2.15 -12.01 3.71
N SER A 87 -1.63 -12.66 4.74
CA SER A 87 -0.36 -12.30 5.38
C SER A 87 0.81 -12.34 4.40
N ILE A 88 0.91 -13.37 3.56
CA ILE A 88 1.94 -13.47 2.50
C ILE A 88 1.82 -12.30 1.52
N GLY A 89 0.60 -11.93 1.10
CA GLY A 89 0.38 -10.78 0.23
C GLY A 89 0.83 -9.46 0.87
N VAL A 90 0.55 -9.27 2.15
CA VAL A 90 1.01 -8.11 2.92
C VAL A 90 2.53 -8.09 3.03
N PHE A 91 3.18 -9.22 3.29
CA PHE A 91 4.64 -9.31 3.30
C PHE A 91 5.27 -8.89 1.97
N GLY A 92 4.68 -9.28 0.84
CA GLY A 92 5.12 -8.83 -0.48
C GLY A 92 5.12 -7.30 -0.62
N SER A 93 4.10 -6.63 -0.08
CA SER A 93 4.02 -5.17 -0.09
C SER A 93 5.13 -4.50 0.73
N LEU A 94 5.52 -5.09 1.87
CA LEU A 94 6.59 -4.58 2.74
C LEU A 94 7.96 -4.68 2.05
N ILE A 95 8.22 -5.79 1.36
CA ILE A 95 9.43 -5.97 0.56
C ILE A 95 9.49 -4.90 -0.54
N GLY A 96 8.37 -4.65 -1.22
CA GLY A 96 8.26 -3.58 -2.22
C GLY A 96 8.61 -2.20 -1.66
N VAL A 97 8.13 -1.87 -0.45
CA VAL A 97 8.48 -0.62 0.23
C VAL A 97 9.98 -0.57 0.55
N ALA A 98 10.58 -1.66 1.04
CA ALA A 98 12.03 -1.72 1.32
C ALA A 98 12.87 -1.44 0.07
N VAL A 99 12.54 -2.09 -1.05
CA VAL A 99 13.19 -1.85 -2.34
C VAL A 99 12.98 -0.40 -2.77
N GLY A 100 11.80 0.17 -2.54
CA GLY A 100 11.46 1.56 -2.84
C GLY A 100 12.28 2.60 -2.05
N TYR A 101 12.84 2.26 -0.88
CA TYR A 101 13.76 3.14 -0.13
C TYR A 101 15.21 2.99 -0.59
N ILE A 102 15.64 1.77 -0.89
CA ILE A 102 17.02 1.47 -1.29
C ILE A 102 17.29 1.94 -2.73
N LEU A 103 16.35 1.73 -3.65
CA LEU A 103 16.56 2.00 -5.07
C LEU A 103 16.86 3.49 -5.35
N PRO A 104 16.09 4.47 -4.83
CA PRO A 104 16.41 5.88 -5.02
C PRO A 104 17.69 6.30 -4.30
N SER A 105 17.98 5.77 -3.11
CA SER A 105 19.17 6.15 -2.33
C SER A 105 20.48 5.67 -2.95
N VAL A 106 20.46 4.55 -3.67
CA VAL A 106 21.64 4.05 -4.42
C VAL A 106 21.78 4.75 -5.78
N MET A 107 20.67 5.03 -6.47
CA MET A 107 20.70 5.58 -7.84
C MET A 107 20.82 7.11 -7.89
N VAL A 108 20.36 7.83 -6.86
CA VAL A 108 20.43 9.29 -6.80
C VAL A 108 21.55 9.69 -5.85
N VAL A 109 22.78 9.76 -6.39
CA VAL A 109 23.91 10.35 -5.68
C VAL A 109 23.71 11.87 -5.64
N LYS A 110 23.97 12.48 -4.48
CA LYS A 110 24.03 13.95 -4.34
C LYS A 110 25.24 14.47 -5.14
N ASP A 111 25.03 14.75 -6.42
CA ASP A 111 25.96 15.55 -7.21
C ASP A 111 25.60 17.04 -7.11
N ASN A 112 26.60 17.91 -7.21
CA ASN A 112 26.39 19.37 -7.28
C ASN A 112 25.89 19.83 -8.67
N ASP A 113 25.84 18.93 -9.65
CA ASP A 113 25.40 19.22 -11.00
C ASP A 113 23.90 18.89 -11.17
N GLU A 114 23.11 19.92 -11.47
CA GLU A 114 21.66 19.81 -11.61
C GLU A 114 21.27 18.89 -12.77
N ASP A 115 22.06 18.86 -13.84
CA ASP A 115 21.83 18.02 -15.01
C ASP A 115 22.10 16.54 -14.71
N ALA A 116 23.08 16.26 -13.85
CA ALA A 116 23.35 14.91 -13.35
C ALA A 116 22.19 14.39 -12.47
N ILE A 117 21.63 15.24 -11.61
CA ILE A 117 20.46 14.89 -10.79
C ILE A 117 19.25 14.59 -11.67
N ALA A 118 18.98 15.43 -12.68
CA ALA A 118 17.86 15.21 -13.60
C ALA A 118 18.01 13.88 -14.36
N LYS A 119 19.23 13.56 -14.82
CA LYS A 119 19.52 12.29 -15.49
C LYS A 119 19.35 11.09 -14.55
N ASN A 120 19.81 11.17 -13.30
CA ASN A 120 19.64 10.11 -12.31
C ASN A 120 18.16 9.89 -11.95
N LEU A 121 17.38 10.96 -11.83
CA LEU A 121 15.93 10.88 -11.62
C LEU A 121 15.20 10.29 -12.84
N PHE A 122 15.65 10.59 -14.06
CA PHE A 122 15.12 9.98 -15.28
C PHE A 122 15.37 8.47 -15.30
N ILE A 123 16.61 8.04 -15.02
CA ILE A 123 16.99 6.62 -14.98
C ILE A 123 16.20 5.88 -13.89
N LEU A 124 16.06 6.47 -12.71
CA LEU A 124 15.25 5.92 -11.63
C LEU A 124 13.78 5.76 -12.06
N SER A 125 13.19 6.80 -12.63
CA SER A 125 11.79 6.80 -13.08
C SER A 125 11.56 5.78 -14.19
N LEU A 126 12.51 5.66 -15.13
CA LEU A 126 12.49 4.68 -16.21
C LEU A 126 12.59 3.25 -15.67
N THR A 127 13.45 3.00 -14.68
CA THR A 127 13.60 1.69 -14.02
C THR A 127 12.29 1.29 -13.35
N VAL A 128 11.66 2.20 -12.62
CA VAL A 128 10.36 1.95 -11.96
C VAL A 128 9.25 1.72 -12.98
N ALA A 129 9.24 2.45 -14.10
CA ALA A 129 8.28 2.25 -15.18
C ALA A 129 8.47 0.88 -15.87
N ALA A 130 9.71 0.48 -16.13
CA ALA A 130 10.02 -0.82 -16.70
C ALA A 130 9.58 -1.97 -15.77
N LEU A 131 9.87 -1.87 -14.47
CA LEU A 131 9.43 -2.86 -13.47
C LEU A 131 7.90 -2.96 -13.39
N ASN A 132 7.18 -1.83 -13.32
CA ASN A 132 5.72 -1.85 -13.31
C ASN A 132 5.13 -2.44 -14.61
N THR A 133 5.74 -2.14 -15.75
CA THR A 133 5.31 -2.70 -17.05
C THR A 133 5.52 -4.21 -17.09
N ALA A 134 6.65 -4.70 -16.60
CA ALA A 134 6.92 -6.13 -16.51
C ALA A 134 5.91 -6.85 -15.61
N ILE A 135 5.61 -6.29 -14.43
CA ILE A 135 4.60 -6.83 -13.51
C ILE A 135 3.22 -6.86 -14.17
N PHE A 136 2.83 -5.78 -14.85
CA PHE A 136 1.55 -5.69 -15.56
C PHE A 136 1.44 -6.75 -16.67
N ILE A 137 2.50 -6.98 -17.45
CA ILE A 137 2.53 -8.03 -18.49
C ILE A 137 2.43 -9.42 -17.86
N ILE A 138 3.17 -9.67 -16.78
CA ILE A 138 3.10 -10.94 -16.05
C ILE A 138 1.68 -11.19 -15.55
N GLU A 139 1.02 -10.19 -14.96
CA GLU A 139 -0.35 -10.30 -14.49
C GLU A 139 -1.34 -10.53 -15.63
N LEU A 140 -1.17 -9.87 -16.77
CA LEU A 140 -1.99 -10.10 -17.96
C LEU A 140 -1.93 -11.55 -18.44
N ILE A 141 -0.74 -12.16 -18.41
CA ILE A 141 -0.50 -13.52 -18.91
C ILE A 141 -0.91 -14.58 -17.87
N PHE A 142 -0.52 -14.41 -16.60
CA PHE A 142 -0.62 -15.44 -15.57
C PHE A 142 -1.84 -15.30 -14.66
N PHE A 143 -2.43 -14.12 -14.51
CA PHE A 143 -3.51 -13.90 -13.55
C PHE A 143 -4.88 -14.24 -14.16
N GLY A 144 -5.44 -15.37 -13.73
CA GLY A 144 -6.79 -15.82 -14.09
C GLY A 144 -7.88 -15.25 -13.17
N ASP A 145 -9.10 -15.11 -13.69
CA ASP A 145 -10.24 -14.47 -12.99
C ASP A 145 -10.73 -15.21 -11.75
N LYS A 146 -10.83 -16.54 -11.84
CA LYS A 146 -11.33 -17.41 -10.77
C LYS A 146 -10.67 -18.79 -10.91
N PRO A 147 -10.43 -19.52 -9.81
CA PRO A 147 -10.11 -20.94 -9.91
C PRO A 147 -11.29 -21.69 -10.58
N PRO A 148 -11.03 -22.71 -11.42
CA PRO A 148 -12.06 -23.45 -12.15
C PRO A 148 -13.07 -24.22 -11.28
N SER A 149 -12.81 -24.34 -9.97
CA SER A 149 -13.73 -24.91 -8.98
C SER A 149 -13.85 -23.97 -7.77
N PRO A 150 -15.07 -23.61 -7.31
CA PRO A 150 -15.26 -22.74 -6.16
C PRO A 150 -14.82 -23.46 -4.86
N PRO A 151 -13.91 -22.89 -4.06
CA PRO A 151 -13.35 -23.57 -2.89
C PRO A 151 -14.30 -23.79 -1.70
N SER A 152 -15.50 -23.18 -1.63
CA SER A 152 -16.47 -23.52 -0.56
C SER A 152 -17.93 -23.11 -0.81
N GLY A 153 -18.87 -23.83 -0.20
CA GLY A 153 -20.31 -23.54 -0.26
C GLY A 153 -20.74 -22.21 0.41
N SER A 154 -19.89 -21.60 1.24
CA SER A 154 -20.14 -20.27 1.83
C SER A 154 -19.80 -19.11 0.89
N GLN A 155 -19.07 -19.38 -0.20
CA GLN A 155 -18.73 -18.41 -1.24
C GLN A 155 -19.93 -18.12 -2.16
N SER A 156 -20.75 -19.12 -2.47
CA SER A 156 -21.98 -18.96 -3.26
C SER A 156 -22.93 -17.93 -2.63
N ARG A 157 -23.02 -17.92 -1.29
CA ARG A 157 -23.89 -16.99 -0.55
C ARG A 157 -23.35 -15.56 -0.46
N ARG A 158 -22.03 -15.35 -0.61
CA ARG A 158 -21.41 -14.02 -0.67
C ARG A 158 -21.43 -13.43 -2.08
N ILE A 159 -21.36 -14.29 -3.10
CA ILE A 159 -21.47 -13.92 -4.52
C ILE A 159 -22.92 -13.54 -4.89
N GLU A 160 -23.92 -14.13 -4.21
CA GLU A 160 -25.34 -13.85 -4.44
C GLU A 160 -25.90 -12.61 -3.73
N ILE A 161 -25.18 -11.98 -2.78
CA ILE A 161 -25.67 -10.74 -2.18
C ILE A 161 -25.50 -9.64 -3.23
N PRO A 162 -26.59 -9.07 -3.77
CA PRO A 162 -26.47 -7.91 -4.63
C PRO A 162 -25.97 -6.79 -3.73
N LEU A 163 -24.70 -6.42 -3.91
CA LEU A 163 -24.07 -5.31 -3.21
C LEU A 163 -24.64 -4.01 -3.80
N GLU A 164 -25.90 -3.73 -3.47
CA GLU A 164 -26.49 -2.43 -3.71
C GLU A 164 -25.68 -1.39 -2.95
N TRP A 165 -25.30 -0.31 -3.64
CA TRP A 165 -24.60 0.85 -3.06
C TRP A 165 -25.27 1.35 -1.76
N LYS A 166 -26.60 1.24 -1.67
CA LYS A 166 -27.39 1.58 -0.48
C LYS A 166 -27.02 0.71 0.73
N THR A 167 -26.79 -0.59 0.55
CA THR A 167 -26.43 -1.53 1.62
C THR A 167 -25.00 -1.32 2.10
N LEU A 168 -24.06 -1.03 1.18
CA LEU A 168 -22.70 -0.64 1.52
C LEU A 168 -22.67 0.68 2.30
N ALA A 169 -23.32 1.72 1.76
CA ALA A 169 -23.38 3.03 2.41
C ALA A 169 -24.06 2.95 3.78
N ALA A 170 -25.14 2.17 3.93
CA ALA A 170 -25.80 1.94 5.21
C ALA A 170 -24.89 1.21 6.22
N SER A 171 -24.11 0.23 5.76
CA SER A 171 -23.12 -0.46 6.60
C SER A 171 -22.05 0.51 7.09
N TYR A 172 -21.43 1.30 6.19
CA TYR A 172 -20.47 2.34 6.57
C TYR A 172 -21.07 3.36 7.55
N MET A 173 -22.31 3.81 7.31
CA MET A 173 -23.01 4.75 8.20
C MET A 173 -23.26 4.15 9.58
N ASN A 174 -23.56 2.85 9.66
CA ASN A 174 -23.74 2.15 10.93
C ASN A 174 -22.41 1.96 11.68
N LEU A 175 -21.30 1.74 10.98
CA LEU A 175 -19.97 1.75 11.61
C LEU A 175 -19.64 3.13 12.20
N LEU A 176 -19.92 4.21 11.48
CA LEU A 176 -19.68 5.58 11.96
C LEU A 176 -20.53 5.98 13.17
N LYS A 177 -21.67 5.32 13.40
CA LYS A 177 -22.49 5.54 14.60
C LYS A 177 -21.94 4.84 15.85
N ASN A 178 -21.00 3.91 15.69
CA ASN A 178 -20.45 3.16 16.82
C ASN A 178 -19.30 3.95 17.48
N SER A 179 -19.52 4.41 18.71
CA SER A 179 -18.53 5.18 19.47
C SER A 179 -17.21 4.41 19.71
N THR A 180 -17.26 3.08 19.89
CA THR A 180 -16.04 2.27 20.00
C THR A 180 -15.25 2.27 18.70
N TYR A 181 -15.93 2.17 17.56
CA TYR A 181 -15.30 2.23 16.25
C TYR A 181 -14.68 3.60 15.98
N LEU A 182 -15.39 4.69 16.30
CA LEU A 182 -14.86 6.05 16.16
C LEU A 182 -13.61 6.29 17.04
N GLY A 183 -13.60 5.76 18.26
CA GLY A 183 -12.43 5.82 19.14
C GLY A 183 -11.22 5.10 18.55
N LEU A 184 -11.41 3.87 18.06
CA LEU A 184 -10.35 3.09 17.41
C LEU A 184 -9.87 3.74 16.11
N MET A 185 -10.79 4.31 15.32
CA MET A 185 -10.47 5.01 14.07
C MET A 185 -9.63 6.25 14.33
N THR A 186 -9.94 7.02 15.37
CA THR A 186 -9.17 8.22 15.74
C THR A 186 -7.74 7.85 16.16
N LEU A 187 -7.58 6.83 17.00
CA LEU A 187 -6.27 6.34 17.42
C LEU A 187 -5.42 5.91 16.22
N PHE A 188 -6.02 5.09 15.34
CA PHE A 188 -5.35 4.65 14.11
C PHE A 188 -4.95 5.81 13.20
N ALA A 189 -5.81 6.83 13.05
CA ALA A 189 -5.52 7.98 12.21
C ALA A 189 -4.35 8.82 12.76
N ILE A 190 -4.25 8.98 14.08
CA ILE A 190 -3.14 9.68 14.73
C ILE A 190 -1.84 8.90 14.51
N ASP A 191 -1.83 7.62 14.86
CA ASP A 191 -0.67 6.73 14.74
C ASP A 191 -0.15 6.68 13.29
N TYR A 192 -1.06 6.44 12.33
CA TYR A 192 -0.72 6.43 10.91
C TYR A 192 -0.21 7.79 10.43
N GLY A 193 -0.78 8.90 10.91
CA GLY A 193 -0.36 10.26 10.57
C GLY A 193 1.06 10.60 11.05
N VAL A 194 1.37 10.26 12.30
CA VAL A 194 2.71 10.45 12.89
C VAL A 194 3.73 9.58 12.16
N GLN A 195 3.42 8.29 11.95
CA GLN A 195 4.29 7.37 11.23
C GLN A 195 4.62 7.85 9.81
N ASN A 196 3.64 8.33 9.06
CA ASN A 196 3.89 8.86 7.71
C ASN A 196 4.72 10.14 7.74
N SER A 197 4.49 11.02 8.72
CA SER A 197 5.27 12.24 8.88
C SER A 197 6.74 11.92 9.17
N TYR A 198 6.99 10.91 10.01
CA TYR A 198 8.33 10.41 10.28
C TYR A 198 9.04 9.95 9.00
N PHE A 199 8.37 9.16 8.15
CA PHE A 199 8.95 8.69 6.89
C PHE A 199 9.25 9.81 5.89
N VAL A 200 8.43 10.85 5.82
CA VAL A 200 8.66 12.01 4.94
C VAL A 200 9.84 12.85 5.44
N CYS A 201 9.92 13.07 6.75
CA CYS A 201 10.93 13.92 7.36
C CYS A 201 12.24 13.18 7.69
N LEU A 202 12.29 11.85 7.61
CA LEU A 202 13.44 11.04 7.99
C LEU A 202 14.74 11.54 7.34
N ASN A 203 14.73 11.75 6.03
CA ASN A 203 15.90 12.22 5.29
C ASN A 203 16.32 13.63 5.74
N GLN A 204 15.36 14.53 5.98
CA GLN A 204 15.63 15.89 6.45
C GLN A 204 16.19 15.91 7.88
N MET A 205 15.64 15.09 8.78
CA MET A 205 16.12 14.94 10.15
C MET A 205 17.54 14.37 10.17
N LEU A 206 17.83 13.36 9.35
CA LEU A 206 19.15 12.73 9.33
C LEU A 206 20.22 13.66 8.76
N LEU A 207 19.91 14.39 7.69
CA LEU A 207 20.83 15.33 7.05
C LEU A 207 21.13 16.56 7.91
N LEU A 208 20.25 16.91 8.86
CA LEU A 208 20.49 17.97 9.83
C LEU A 208 21.65 17.64 10.78
N TYR A 209 21.76 16.37 11.19
CA TYR A 209 22.79 15.90 12.13
C TYR A 209 24.02 15.30 11.42
N TYR A 210 23.84 14.72 10.23
CA TYR A 210 24.91 14.09 9.44
C TYR A 210 24.85 14.57 7.97
N PRO A 211 25.57 15.68 7.63
CA PRO A 211 25.47 16.34 6.32
C PRO A 211 25.84 15.46 5.11
N ASP A 212 26.81 14.55 5.27
CA ASP A 212 27.34 13.68 4.19
C ASP A 212 26.72 12.27 4.14
N ALA A 213 25.78 11.96 5.03
CA ALA A 213 25.29 10.60 5.24
C ALA A 213 24.05 10.23 4.39
N SER A 214 24.02 10.61 3.11
CA SER A 214 22.87 10.32 2.22
C SER A 214 22.66 8.82 1.99
N VAL A 215 23.74 8.05 1.85
CA VAL A 215 23.71 6.59 1.69
C VAL A 215 23.28 5.90 2.99
N GLU A 216 23.70 6.42 4.14
CA GLU A 216 23.32 5.88 5.45
C GLU A 216 21.84 6.16 5.76
N SER A 217 21.26 7.25 5.23
CA SER A 217 19.82 7.51 5.35
C SER A 217 18.97 6.44 4.67
N GLY A 218 19.38 5.98 3.49
CA GLY A 218 18.75 4.83 2.81
C GLY A 218 18.85 3.55 3.64
N ARG A 219 20.01 3.30 4.28
CA ARG A 219 20.23 2.11 5.13
C ARG A 219 19.40 2.15 6.41
N VAL A 220 19.31 3.30 7.07
CA VAL A 220 18.46 3.49 8.26
C VAL A 220 16.99 3.26 7.90
N GLY A 221 16.53 3.79 6.76
CA GLY A 221 15.18 3.51 6.24
C GLY A 221 14.94 2.01 6.00
N ALA A 222 15.91 1.32 5.41
CA ALA A 222 15.83 -0.14 5.22
C ALA A 222 15.79 -0.91 6.55
N LEU A 223 16.59 -0.53 7.54
CA LEU A 223 16.61 -1.15 8.87
C LEU A 223 15.28 -0.98 9.60
N ILE A 224 14.65 0.20 9.49
CA ILE A 224 13.29 0.45 10.03
C ILE A 224 12.27 -0.51 9.41
N ILE A 225 12.39 -0.83 8.13
CA ILE A 225 11.46 -1.75 7.46
C ILE A 225 11.72 -3.19 7.89
N VAL A 226 12.99 -3.60 8.01
CA VAL A 226 13.35 -4.95 8.48
C VAL A 226 12.87 -5.17 9.91
N SER A 227 13.05 -4.21 10.81
CA SER A 227 12.50 -4.30 12.18
C SER A 227 10.97 -4.34 12.17
N GLY A 228 10.32 -3.60 11.26
CA GLY A 228 8.88 -3.66 11.01
C GLY A 228 8.40 -5.06 10.60
N ILE A 229 9.09 -5.73 9.68
CA ILE A 229 8.76 -7.10 9.24
C ILE A 229 8.84 -8.09 10.41
N ILE A 230 9.89 -8.00 11.23
CA ILE A 230 10.06 -8.83 12.43
C ILE A 230 8.92 -8.58 13.43
N SER A 231 8.56 -7.31 13.63
CA SER A 231 7.49 -6.91 14.54
C SER A 231 6.12 -7.41 14.07
N ILE A 232 5.84 -7.38 12.77
CA ILE A 232 4.61 -7.94 12.18
C ILE A 232 4.53 -9.45 12.40
N ALA A 233 5.63 -10.18 12.15
CA ALA A 233 5.67 -11.62 12.38
C ALA A 233 5.44 -11.98 13.86
N ALA A 234 6.11 -11.28 14.78
CA ALA A 234 5.95 -11.50 16.22
C ALA A 234 4.52 -11.20 16.70
N ASN A 235 3.94 -10.07 16.24
CA ASN A 235 2.58 -9.69 16.58
C ASN A 235 1.54 -10.64 15.98
N GLY A 236 1.76 -11.17 14.78
CA GLY A 236 0.89 -12.19 14.16
C GLY A 236 0.76 -13.44 15.03
N VAL A 237 1.90 -13.99 15.49
CA VAL A 237 1.92 -15.15 16.40
C VAL A 237 1.23 -14.84 17.73
N LEU A 238 1.41 -13.63 18.25
CA LEU A 238 0.77 -13.20 19.50
C LEU A 238 -0.76 -13.09 19.34
N LEU A 239 -1.23 -12.49 18.25
CA LEU A 239 -2.64 -12.34 17.93
C LEU A 239 -3.34 -13.69 17.73
N ASP A 240 -2.70 -14.63 17.04
CA ASP A 240 -3.22 -15.99 16.84
C ASP A 240 -3.34 -16.76 18.15
N LYS A 241 -2.49 -16.47 19.16
CA LYS A 241 -2.51 -17.18 20.44
C LYS A 241 -3.56 -16.64 21.42
N PHE A 242 -3.82 -15.33 21.41
CA PHE A 242 -4.71 -14.68 22.39
C PHE A 242 -6.13 -14.41 21.88
N HIS A 243 -6.37 -14.37 20.57
CA HIS A 243 -7.67 -14.08 19.93
C HIS A 243 -8.38 -12.79 20.39
N GLN A 244 -7.70 -11.92 21.15
CA GLN A 244 -8.23 -10.66 21.69
C GLN A 244 -7.75 -9.46 20.86
N PHE A 245 -8.29 -9.36 19.64
CA PHE A 245 -7.90 -8.34 18.64
C PHE A 245 -7.98 -6.90 19.16
N LYS A 246 -9.05 -6.55 19.89
CA LYS A 246 -9.28 -5.17 20.37
C LYS A 246 -8.23 -4.74 21.41
N SER A 247 -7.96 -5.59 22.40
CA SER A 247 -7.01 -5.29 23.48
C SER A 247 -5.58 -5.27 22.94
N HIS A 248 -5.22 -6.22 22.07
CA HIS A 248 -3.90 -6.23 21.42
C HIS A 248 -3.67 -4.98 20.58
N PHE A 249 -4.66 -4.57 19.79
CA PHE A 249 -4.58 -3.35 18.99
C PHE A 249 -4.36 -2.10 19.86
N LEU A 250 -5.12 -1.97 20.96
CA LEU A 250 -4.97 -0.83 21.88
C LEU A 250 -3.59 -0.80 22.57
N VAL A 251 -3.08 -1.96 22.99
CA VAL A 251 -1.74 -2.04 23.61
C VAL A 251 -0.65 -1.66 22.63
N LEU A 252 -0.73 -2.14 21.39
CA LEU A 252 0.23 -1.80 20.34
C LEU A 252 0.21 -0.30 20.00
N GLN A 253 -0.98 0.29 19.92
CA GLN A 253 -1.14 1.73 19.69
C GLN A 253 -0.51 2.57 20.82
N VAL A 254 -0.71 2.18 22.08
CA VAL A 254 -0.12 2.89 23.23
C VAL A 254 1.41 2.73 23.25
N LEU A 255 1.93 1.53 22.99
CA LEU A 255 3.37 1.29 22.90
C LEU A 255 4.00 2.09 21.74
N GLY A 256 3.33 2.13 20.58
CA GLY A 256 3.75 2.94 19.44
C GLY A 256 3.83 4.42 19.78
N ALA A 257 2.81 4.97 20.45
CA ALA A 257 2.78 6.36 20.87
C ALA A 257 3.86 6.73 21.91
N VAL A 258 4.34 5.77 22.71
CA VAL A 258 5.42 5.99 23.70
C VAL A 258 6.81 5.86 23.07
N ALA A 259 6.95 5.06 22.01
CA ALA A 259 8.22 4.82 21.34
C ALA A 259 8.62 5.92 20.33
N MET A 260 7.65 6.74 19.89
CA MET A 260 7.85 7.90 19.02
C MET A 260 8.21 9.16 19.80
#